data_AF-A0AAW9D690-F1
#
_entry.id   AF-A0AAW9D690-F1
#
_cell.length_a   1.000
_cell.length_b   1.000
_cell.length_c   1.000
_cell.angle_alpha   90.00
_cell.angle_beta   90.00
_cell.angle_gamma   90.00
#
_symmetry.space_group_name_H-M   'P 1'
#
loop_
_entity.id
_entity.type
_entity.pdbx_description
1 polymer ?
#
loop_
_entity_poly.entity_id
_entity_poly.type
_entity_poly.pdbx_seq_one_letter_code
_entity_poly.pdbx_strand_id
1 'polypeptide(L)'
;MIEKHVFSKEIRERLRPLFTLNNWRGPLELAGDYLCIAAAVYATYWSMWCYPLSLLVIGSRQRALASLLHESCHKTFMRNRALNDLFGRWLAGYPIFQSHRAYVKSHVLDHHTFLGDARRDPDYIHYIESGLFDVRDRLDFVTRFIVKTILLLNAAGYLRYLLMNRLGEISRDKKNWRNWC
;
A
#
# COMPACT_ATOMS: atom_id res chain seq x y z
N MET A 1 -8.03 20.78 -21.04
CA MET A 1 -7.96 20.83 -19.56
C MET A 1 -9.36 20.53 -19.05
N ILE A 2 -9.55 19.44 -18.30
CA ILE A 2 -10.86 19.15 -17.67
C ILE A 2 -11.07 20.22 -16.60
N GLU A 3 -12.22 20.90 -16.64
CA GLU A 3 -12.55 21.91 -15.65
C GLU A 3 -12.72 21.24 -14.28
N LYS A 4 -12.01 21.73 -13.25
CA LYS A 4 -12.11 21.16 -11.90
C LYS A 4 -13.49 21.52 -11.34
N HIS A 5 -14.32 20.51 -11.10
CA HIS A 5 -15.61 20.70 -10.47
C HIS A 5 -15.45 21.23 -9.03
N VAL A 6 -16.14 22.31 -8.69
CA VAL A 6 -16.13 22.91 -7.36
C VAL A 6 -17.47 22.66 -6.67
N PHE A 7 -17.44 21.87 -5.60
CA PHE A 7 -18.65 21.56 -4.82
C PHE A 7 -19.19 22.79 -4.08
N SER A 8 -20.51 22.83 -3.87
CA SER A 8 -21.19 23.88 -3.10
C SER A 8 -20.67 23.96 -1.66
N LYS A 9 -20.86 25.13 -1.02
CA LYS A 9 -20.44 25.33 0.38
C LYS A 9 -21.13 24.33 1.32
N GLU A 10 -22.43 24.09 1.10
CA GLU A 10 -23.23 23.13 1.85
C GLU A 10 -22.63 21.72 1.79
N ILE A 11 -22.27 21.23 0.59
CA ILE A 11 -21.64 19.91 0.42
C ILE A 11 -20.32 19.85 1.19
N ARG A 12 -19.47 20.88 1.07
CA ARG A 12 -18.18 20.94 1.78
C ARG A 12 -18.35 20.92 3.30
N GLU A 13 -19.36 21.62 3.83
CA GLU A 13 -19.67 21.62 5.26
C GLU A 13 -20.15 20.25 5.74
N ARG A 14 -21.01 19.57 4.97
CA ARG A 14 -21.47 18.21 5.26
C ARG A 14 -20.35 17.17 5.25
N LEU A 15 -19.33 17.35 4.40
CA LEU A 15 -18.19 16.43 4.33
C LEU A 15 -17.14 16.69 5.43
N ARG A 16 -17.08 17.90 5.99
CA ARG A 16 -16.04 18.29 6.96
C ARG A 16 -15.91 17.36 8.16
N PRO A 17 -17.00 16.85 8.79
CA PRO A 17 -16.90 15.89 9.88
C PRO A 17 -16.26 14.55 9.48
N LEU A 18 -16.37 14.15 8.22
CA LEU A 18 -15.83 12.88 7.71
C LEU A 18 -14.30 12.87 7.62
N PHE A 19 -13.67 14.05 7.64
CA PHE A 19 -12.20 14.20 7.60
C PHE A 19 -11.58 14.40 8.99
N THR A 20 -12.34 14.17 10.07
CA THR A 20 -11.85 14.42 11.43
C THR A 20 -10.85 13.36 11.88
N LEU A 21 -9.58 13.77 11.97
CA LEU A 21 -8.48 12.90 12.41
C LEU A 21 -8.42 12.77 13.94
N ASN A 22 -7.98 11.61 14.42
CA ASN A 22 -7.69 11.33 15.83
C ASN A 22 -6.35 10.55 15.95
N ASN A 23 -5.94 10.21 17.17
CA ASN A 23 -4.67 9.52 17.44
C ASN A 23 -4.84 8.12 18.03
N TRP A 24 -6.05 7.58 18.08
CA TRP A 24 -6.32 6.32 18.78
C TRP A 24 -6.85 5.21 17.86
N ARG A 25 -7.59 5.54 16.80
CA ARG A 25 -8.11 4.53 15.86
C ARG A 25 -6.98 3.80 15.15
N GLY A 26 -6.02 4.54 14.58
CA GLY A 26 -4.88 3.95 13.88
C GLY A 26 -4.09 2.95 14.72
N PRO A 27 -3.65 3.29 15.95
CA PRO A 27 -3.01 2.33 16.84
C PRO A 27 -3.87 1.12 17.22
N LEU A 28 -5.19 1.26 17.38
CA LEU A 28 -6.09 0.14 17.67
C LEU A 28 -6.23 -0.80 16.46
N GLU A 29 -6.38 -0.26 15.25
CA GLU A 29 -6.43 -1.04 14.01
C GLU A 29 -5.14 -1.82 13.81
N LEU A 30 -4.00 -1.13 13.98
CA LEU A 30 -2.68 -1.75 13.94
C LEU A 30 -2.56 -2.89 14.96
N ALA A 31 -2.93 -2.65 16.22
CA ALA A 31 -2.87 -3.67 17.27
C ALA A 31 -3.76 -4.89 16.92
N GLY A 32 -4.96 -4.66 16.38
CA GLY A 32 -5.85 -5.72 15.91
C GLY A 32 -5.21 -6.58 14.81
N ASP A 33 -4.58 -5.95 13.82
CA ASP A 33 -3.92 -6.69 12.73
C ASP A 33 -2.73 -7.52 13.23
N TYR A 34 -1.91 -6.96 14.14
CA TYR A 34 -0.81 -7.70 14.76
C TYR A 34 -1.29 -8.86 15.64
N LEU A 35 -2.40 -8.69 16.38
CA LEU A 35 -2.99 -9.76 17.16
C LEU A 35 -3.50 -10.90 16.26
N CYS A 36 -4.13 -10.57 15.13
CA CYS A 36 -4.53 -11.58 14.14
C CYS A 36 -3.33 -12.31 13.55
N ILE A 37 -2.25 -11.61 13.22
CA ILE A 37 -1.00 -12.23 12.73
C ILE A 37 -0.43 -13.17 13.81
N ALA A 38 -0.30 -12.69 15.05
CA ALA A 38 0.25 -13.47 16.16
C ALA A 38 -0.61 -14.72 16.44
N ALA A 39 -1.94 -14.60 16.42
CA ALA A 39 -2.85 -15.73 16.59
C ALA A 39 -2.73 -16.74 15.44
N ALA A 40 -2.62 -16.27 14.19
CA ALA A 40 -2.44 -17.14 13.02
C ALA A 40 -1.11 -17.89 13.09
N VAL A 41 -0.02 -17.24 13.51
CA VAL A 41 1.27 -17.88 13.76
C VAL A 41 1.15 -18.88 14.90
N TYR A 42 0.52 -18.51 16.01
CA TYR A 42 0.34 -19.38 17.17
C TYR A 42 -0.42 -20.66 16.82
N ALA A 43 -1.47 -20.58 16.00
CA ALA A 43 -2.25 -21.73 15.54
C ALA A 43 -1.40 -22.79 14.80
N THR A 44 -0.34 -22.38 14.10
CA THR A 44 0.55 -23.31 13.39
C THR A 44 1.39 -24.19 14.30
N TYR A 45 1.59 -23.80 15.56
CA TYR A 45 2.27 -24.64 16.56
C TYR A 45 1.38 -25.78 17.06
N TRP A 46 0.05 -25.59 17.05
CA TRP A 46 -0.90 -26.62 17.48
C TRP A 46 -1.13 -27.67 16.41
N SER A 47 -1.15 -27.26 15.14
CA SER A 47 -1.39 -28.16 14.02
C SER A 47 -0.79 -27.63 12.73
N MET A 48 -0.05 -28.50 12.04
CA MET A 48 0.47 -28.20 10.69
C MET A 48 -0.65 -27.97 9.67
N TRP A 49 -1.86 -28.46 9.92
CA TRP A 49 -3.01 -28.24 9.05
C TRP A 49 -3.54 -26.80 9.10
N CYS A 50 -3.12 -26.00 10.09
CA CYS A 50 -3.45 -24.58 10.16
C CYS A 50 -2.65 -23.73 9.17
N TYR A 51 -1.52 -24.22 8.63
CA TYR A 51 -0.63 -23.44 7.77
C TYR A 51 -1.34 -22.77 6.57
N PRO A 52 -2.16 -23.46 5.77
CA PRO A 52 -2.83 -22.82 4.62
C PRO A 52 -3.73 -21.66 5.04
N LEU A 53 -4.51 -21.83 6.11
CA LEU A 53 -5.39 -20.78 6.62
C LEU A 53 -4.59 -19.63 7.24
N SER A 54 -3.54 -19.94 8.01
CA SER A 54 -2.66 -18.93 8.60
C SER A 54 -1.97 -18.08 7.54
N LEU A 55 -1.53 -18.67 6.42
CA LEU A 55 -0.98 -17.94 5.28
C LEU A 55 -1.98 -16.94 4.69
N LEU A 56 -3.25 -17.35 4.50
CA LEU A 56 -4.30 -16.46 4.00
C LEU A 56 -4.62 -15.33 4.99
N VAL A 57 -4.71 -15.65 6.29
CA VAL A 57 -4.97 -14.66 7.34
C VAL A 57 -3.83 -13.63 7.39
N ILE A 58 -2.58 -14.09 7.46
CA ILE A 58 -1.40 -13.21 7.50
C ILE A 58 -1.34 -12.35 6.22
N GLY A 59 -1.54 -12.93 5.04
CA GLY A 59 -1.59 -12.18 3.79
C GLY A 59 -2.68 -11.10 3.78
N SER A 60 -3.86 -11.39 4.33
CA SER A 60 -4.93 -10.39 4.50
C SER A 60 -4.52 -9.25 5.42
N ARG A 61 -3.79 -9.55 6.51
CA ARG A 61 -3.30 -8.54 7.47
C ARG A 61 -2.16 -7.71 6.88
N GLN A 62 -1.28 -8.31 6.08
CA GLN A 62 -0.27 -7.56 5.32
C GLN A 62 -0.93 -6.57 4.35
N ARG A 63 -2.06 -6.91 3.73
CA ARG A 63 -2.85 -5.97 2.93
C ARG A 63 -3.41 -4.83 3.78
N ALA A 64 -3.91 -5.12 4.98
CA ALA A 64 -4.39 -4.08 5.90
C ALA A 64 -3.26 -3.13 6.33
N LEU A 65 -2.08 -3.65 6.66
CA LEU A 65 -0.89 -2.82 6.95
C LEU A 65 -0.50 -1.93 5.75
N ALA A 66 -0.63 -2.43 4.51
CA ALA A 66 -0.39 -1.62 3.32
C ALA A 66 -1.39 -0.45 3.20
N SER A 67 -2.65 -0.66 3.59
CA SER A 67 -3.66 0.42 3.66
C SER A 67 -3.29 1.46 4.73
N LEU A 68 -2.83 1.04 5.92
CA LEU A 68 -2.39 1.97 6.96
C LEU A 68 -1.15 2.77 6.53
N LEU A 69 -0.22 2.13 5.83
CA LEU A 69 0.92 2.82 5.22
C LEU A 69 0.44 3.87 4.20
N HIS A 70 -0.50 3.51 3.33
CA HIS A 70 -1.09 4.41 2.33
C HIS A 70 -1.71 5.65 3.01
N GLU A 71 -2.54 5.47 4.02
CA GLU A 71 -3.12 6.58 4.79
C GLU A 71 -2.06 7.43 5.49
N SER A 72 -1.01 6.80 6.03
CA SER A 72 0.12 7.51 6.64
C SER A 72 0.84 8.39 5.61
N CYS A 73 1.05 7.90 4.39
CA CYS A 73 1.64 8.70 3.31
C CYS A 73 0.77 9.91 2.92
N HIS A 74 -0.55 9.76 3.00
CA HIS A 74 -1.51 10.86 2.83
C HIS A 74 -1.69 11.74 4.08
N LYS A 75 -0.99 11.44 5.19
CA LYS A 75 -1.08 12.15 6.47
C LYS A 75 -2.48 12.11 7.10
N THR A 76 -3.24 11.07 6.81
CA THR A 76 -4.60 10.86 7.33
C THR A 76 -4.69 9.73 8.35
N PHE A 77 -3.60 9.00 8.61
CA PHE A 77 -3.59 7.89 9.56
C PHE A 77 -3.69 8.37 11.03
N MET A 78 -3.00 9.46 11.38
CA MET A 78 -3.10 10.07 12.71
C MET A 78 -3.09 11.59 12.67
N ARG A 79 -3.77 12.23 13.62
CA ARG A 79 -3.77 13.70 13.77
C ARG A 79 -2.36 14.25 14.05
N ASN A 80 -1.58 13.58 14.90
CA ASN A 80 -0.21 13.97 15.18
C ASN A 80 0.71 13.45 14.06
N ARG A 81 1.39 14.37 13.38
CA ARG A 81 2.25 14.06 12.22
C ARG A 81 3.46 13.18 12.54
N ALA A 82 4.09 13.41 13.69
CA ALA A 82 5.23 12.60 14.11
C ALA A 82 4.81 11.16 14.40
N LEU A 83 3.66 10.97 15.08
CA LEU A 83 3.11 9.63 15.31
C LEU A 83 2.66 8.96 14.01
N ASN A 84 1.99 9.71 13.12
CA ASN A 84 1.59 9.24 11.79
C ASN A 84 2.78 8.63 11.03
N ASP A 85 3.91 9.35 11.00
CA ASP A 85 5.11 8.92 10.28
C ASP A 85 5.83 7.78 10.99
N LEU A 86 5.90 7.82 12.34
CA LEU A 86 6.53 6.76 13.13
C LEU A 86 5.80 5.42 12.91
N PHE A 87 4.48 5.40 13.12
CA PHE A 87 3.69 4.19 13.01
C PHE A 87 3.63 3.69 11.56
N GLY A 88 3.34 4.58 10.61
CA GLY A 88 3.28 4.22 9.19
C GLY A 88 4.59 3.66 8.66
N ARG A 89 5.74 4.19 9.09
CA ARG A 89 7.06 3.71 8.66
C ARG A 89 7.44 2.39 9.33
N TRP A 90 7.41 2.35 10.66
CA TRP A 90 8.03 1.26 11.41
C TRP A 90 7.09 0.10 11.68
N LEU A 91 5.79 0.39 11.85
CA LEU A 91 4.81 -0.61 12.27
C LEU A 91 3.85 -1.01 11.13
N ALA A 92 3.74 -0.22 10.06
CA ALA A 92 2.97 -0.60 8.88
C ALA A 92 3.89 -0.99 7.72
N GLY A 93 4.75 -0.08 7.25
CA GLY A 93 5.54 -0.28 6.03
C GLY A 93 6.64 -1.33 6.11
N TYR A 94 7.57 -1.23 7.07
CA TYR A 94 8.66 -2.20 7.16
C TYR A 94 8.24 -3.66 7.36
N PRO A 95 7.22 -3.99 8.17
CA PRO A 95 6.71 -5.36 8.29
C PRO A 95 6.24 -5.99 6.98
N ILE A 96 5.89 -5.18 5.98
CA ILE A 96 5.51 -5.64 4.64
C ILE A 96 6.57 -5.28 3.57
N PHE A 97 7.80 -4.98 4.01
CA PHE A 97 8.94 -4.67 3.14
C PHE A 97 8.71 -3.45 2.24
N GLN A 98 8.05 -2.41 2.76
CA GLN A 98 7.84 -1.15 2.06
C GLN A 98 8.46 0.03 2.81
N SER A 99 9.31 0.78 2.11
CA SER A 99 9.83 2.05 2.62
C SER A 99 8.73 3.11 2.52
N HIS A 100 8.37 3.70 3.67
CA HIS A 100 7.41 4.81 3.71
C HIS A 100 7.81 5.95 2.77
N ARG A 101 9.10 6.31 2.72
CA ARG A 101 9.59 7.39 1.86
C ARG A 101 9.46 7.05 0.37
N ALA A 102 9.83 5.82 -0.01
CA ALA A 102 9.70 5.37 -1.40
C ALA A 102 8.22 5.32 -1.83
N TYR A 103 7.35 4.92 -0.90
CA TYR A 103 5.92 4.89 -1.13
C TYR A 103 5.32 6.30 -1.26
N VAL A 104 5.70 7.26 -0.41
CA VAL A 104 5.30 8.68 -0.57
C VAL A 104 5.69 9.20 -1.95
N LYS A 105 6.93 8.95 -2.39
CA LYS A 105 7.39 9.43 -3.70
C LYS A 105 6.60 8.79 -4.84
N SER A 106 6.65 7.46 -4.95
CA SER A 106 6.01 6.75 -6.06
C SER A 106 4.48 6.90 -6.08
N HIS A 107 3.82 6.89 -4.93
CA HIS A 107 2.35 6.96 -4.84
C HIS A 107 1.83 8.39 -4.82
N VAL A 108 2.28 9.21 -3.85
CA VAL A 108 1.71 10.54 -3.62
C VAL A 108 2.27 11.58 -4.59
N LEU A 109 3.59 11.59 -4.81
CA LEU A 109 4.22 12.61 -5.64
C LEU A 109 4.16 12.28 -7.13
N ASP A 110 4.33 11.01 -7.50
CA ASP A 110 4.36 10.61 -8.90
C ASP A 110 2.97 10.16 -9.38
N HIS A 111 2.43 9.05 -8.87
CA HIS A 111 1.16 8.47 -9.32
C HIS A 111 -0.03 9.44 -9.21
N HIS A 112 -0.30 10.04 -8.05
CA HIS A 112 -1.43 10.97 -7.90
C HIS A 112 -1.27 12.26 -8.72
N THR A 113 -0.05 12.73 -8.96
CA THR A 113 0.21 13.95 -9.75
C THR A 113 0.06 13.70 -11.24
N PHE A 114 0.48 12.52 -11.70
CA PHE A 114 0.54 12.16 -13.13
C PHE A 114 -0.43 11.05 -13.52
N LEU A 115 -1.49 10.83 -12.74
CA LEU A 115 -2.43 9.72 -12.87
C LEU A 115 -2.81 9.41 -14.33
N GLY A 116 -2.52 8.19 -14.78
CA GLY A 116 -2.81 7.71 -16.13
C GLY A 116 -1.84 8.20 -17.23
N ASP A 117 -0.75 8.86 -16.87
CA ASP A 117 0.30 9.27 -17.81
C ASP A 117 1.25 8.10 -18.12
N ALA A 118 1.28 7.67 -19.39
CA ALA A 118 2.06 6.53 -19.86
C ALA A 118 3.58 6.63 -19.66
N ARG A 119 4.11 7.79 -19.24
CA ARG A 119 5.55 8.03 -19.05
C ARG A 119 5.92 8.46 -17.64
N ARG A 120 4.96 8.87 -16.82
CA ARG A 120 5.21 9.51 -15.52
C ARG A 120 4.46 8.88 -14.36
N ASP A 121 3.36 8.19 -14.61
CA ASP A 121 2.66 7.44 -13.57
C ASP A 121 3.33 6.06 -13.42
N PRO A 122 4.05 5.80 -12.30
CA PRO A 122 4.77 4.54 -12.11
C PRO A 122 3.83 3.33 -12.06
N ASP A 123 2.60 3.49 -11.57
CA ASP A 123 1.63 2.39 -11.49
C ASP A 123 1.04 2.11 -12.88
N TYR A 124 0.77 3.15 -13.68
CA TYR A 124 0.29 2.97 -15.04
C TYR A 124 1.37 2.37 -15.97
N ILE A 125 2.62 2.83 -15.84
CA ILE A 125 3.77 2.21 -16.51
C ILE A 125 3.88 0.73 -16.13
N HIS A 126 3.76 0.40 -14.84
CA HIS A 126 3.79 -0.99 -14.39
C HIS A 126 2.67 -1.84 -15.01
N TYR A 127 1.45 -1.30 -15.13
CA TYR A 127 0.35 -2.02 -15.79
C TYR A 127 0.64 -2.30 -17.27
N ILE A 128 1.19 -1.33 -18.01
CA ILE A 128 1.64 -1.53 -19.39
C ILE A 128 2.74 -2.59 -19.45
N GLU A 129 3.80 -2.45 -18.65
CA GLU A 129 4.93 -3.39 -18.63
C GLU A 129 4.56 -4.80 -18.20
N SER A 130 3.53 -4.95 -17.35
CA SER A 130 3.01 -6.25 -16.93
C SER A 130 2.25 -6.99 -18.04
N GLY A 131 1.96 -6.32 -19.16
CA GLY A 131 1.14 -6.86 -20.25
C GLY A 131 -0.35 -6.99 -19.88
N LEU A 132 -0.82 -6.26 -18.86
CA LEU A 132 -2.21 -6.30 -18.40
C LEU A 132 -3.17 -5.80 -19.50
N PHE A 133 -2.76 -4.80 -20.26
CA PHE A 133 -3.53 -4.25 -21.38
C PHE A 133 -3.44 -5.11 -22.66
N ASP A 134 -2.51 -6.07 -22.72
CA ASP A 134 -2.31 -6.97 -23.88
C ASP A 134 -3.07 -8.31 -23.74
N VAL A 135 -3.90 -8.42 -22.71
CA VAL A 135 -4.71 -9.62 -22.43
C VAL A 135 -5.74 -9.82 -23.54
N ARG A 136 -5.76 -11.02 -24.12
CA ARG A 136 -6.64 -11.34 -25.26
C ARG A 136 -8.06 -11.69 -24.84
N ASP A 137 -8.17 -12.50 -23.78
CA ASP A 137 -9.43 -13.04 -23.28
C ASP A 137 -9.34 -13.42 -21.79
N ARG A 138 -10.45 -13.93 -21.22
CA ARG A 138 -10.53 -14.28 -19.80
C ARG A 138 -9.59 -15.42 -19.40
N LEU A 139 -9.38 -16.42 -20.26
CA LEU A 139 -8.48 -17.53 -19.96
C LEU A 139 -7.02 -17.06 -19.96
N ASP A 140 -6.66 -16.19 -20.90
CA ASP A 140 -5.34 -15.54 -20.92
C ASP A 140 -5.10 -14.71 -19.64
N PHE A 141 -6.11 -13.95 -19.19
CA PHE A 141 -6.04 -13.24 -17.91
C PHE A 141 -5.82 -14.18 -16.72
N VAL A 142 -6.70 -15.19 -16.57
CA VAL A 142 -6.68 -16.13 -15.44
C VAL A 142 -5.35 -16.87 -15.41
N THR A 143 -4.87 -17.36 -16.55
CA THR A 143 -3.60 -18.10 -16.61
C THR A 143 -2.41 -17.20 -16.25
N ARG A 144 -2.31 -15.99 -16.83
CA ARG A 144 -1.16 -15.10 -16.62
C ARG A 144 -1.10 -14.45 -15.24
N PHE A 145 -2.24 -14.00 -14.71
CA PHE A 145 -2.27 -13.16 -13.51
C PHE A 145 -2.77 -13.89 -12.26
N ILE A 146 -3.52 -14.97 -12.41
CA ILE A 146 -4.03 -15.76 -11.28
C ILE A 146 -3.22 -17.05 -11.11
N VAL A 147 -3.26 -17.95 -12.11
CA VAL A 147 -2.62 -19.29 -12.00
C VAL A 147 -1.11 -19.17 -11.84
N LYS A 148 -0.43 -18.42 -12.72
CA LYS A 148 1.02 -18.20 -12.59
C LYS A 148 1.41 -17.55 -11.26
N THR A 149 0.58 -16.67 -10.71
CA THR A 149 0.83 -16.03 -9.41
C THR A 149 0.67 -17.01 -8.26
N ILE A 150 -0.38 -17.83 -8.26
CA ILE A 150 -0.60 -18.89 -7.26
C ILE A 150 0.53 -19.92 -7.30
N LEU A 151 0.99 -20.28 -8.50
CA LEU A 151 2.13 -21.17 -8.70
C LEU A 151 3.50 -20.48 -8.51
N LEU A 152 3.51 -19.21 -8.07
CA LEU A 152 4.70 -18.39 -7.83
C LEU A 152 5.62 -18.20 -9.05
N LEU A 153 5.13 -18.48 -10.26
CA LEU A 153 5.88 -18.31 -11.51
C LEU A 153 6.18 -16.83 -11.82
N ASN A 154 5.39 -15.91 -11.26
CA ASN A 154 5.61 -14.46 -11.36
C ASN A 154 6.46 -13.90 -10.19
N ALA A 155 6.87 -14.71 -9.21
CA ALA A 155 7.46 -14.24 -7.96
C ALA A 155 8.75 -13.43 -8.17
N ALA A 156 9.61 -13.84 -9.11
CA ALA A 156 10.84 -13.11 -9.41
C ALA A 156 10.57 -11.69 -9.96
N GLY A 157 9.54 -11.53 -10.79
CA GLY A 157 9.12 -10.24 -11.32
C GLY A 157 8.61 -9.31 -10.21
N TYR A 158 7.76 -9.82 -9.32
CA TYR A 158 7.27 -9.07 -8.17
C TYR A 158 8.38 -8.72 -7.19
N LEU A 159 9.31 -9.64 -6.91
CA LEU A 159 10.44 -9.38 -6.03
C LEU A 159 11.35 -8.29 -6.61
N ARG A 160 11.64 -8.35 -7.92
CA ARG A 160 12.40 -7.29 -8.61
C ARG A 160 11.71 -5.93 -8.48
N TYR A 161 10.40 -5.88 -8.71
CA TYR A 161 9.61 -4.65 -8.56
C TYR A 161 9.67 -4.10 -7.13
N LEU A 162 9.47 -4.95 -6.11
CA LEU A 162 9.57 -4.56 -4.70
C LEU A 162 10.96 -3.99 -4.37
N LEU A 163 12.01 -4.68 -4.79
CA LEU A 163 13.39 -4.25 -4.53
C LEU A 163 13.69 -2.90 -5.20
N MET A 164 13.29 -2.70 -6.45
CA MET A 164 13.59 -1.47 -7.19
C MET A 164 12.73 -0.28 -6.75
N ASN A 165 11.42 -0.49 -6.61
CA ASN A 165 10.45 0.60 -6.49
C ASN A 165 9.90 0.80 -5.07
N ARG A 166 10.04 -0.19 -4.18
CA ARG A 166 9.53 -0.12 -2.79
C ARG A 166 10.63 -0.12 -1.73
N LEU A 167 11.83 -0.63 -2.03
CA LEU A 167 12.98 -0.66 -1.13
C LEU A 167 14.19 0.16 -1.61
N GLY A 168 14.43 0.22 -2.92
CA GLY A 168 15.66 0.76 -3.53
C GLY A 168 15.94 2.24 -3.28
N GLU A 169 14.93 3.03 -2.90
CA GLU A 169 15.11 4.47 -2.62
C GLU A 169 15.67 4.77 -1.22
N ILE A 170 15.85 3.77 -0.34
CA ILE A 170 16.52 3.95 0.96
C ILE A 170 17.94 4.54 0.77
N SER A 171 18.59 4.25 -0.36
CA SER A 171 19.97 4.67 -0.66
C SER A 171 20.08 5.97 -1.49
N ARG A 172 19.04 6.33 -2.27
CA ARG A 172 19.19 7.33 -3.35
C ARG A 172 18.85 8.78 -2.98
N ASP A 173 18.19 9.06 -1.86
CA ASP A 173 17.67 10.42 -1.62
C ASP A 173 18.00 11.03 -0.24
N LYS A 174 19.08 11.81 -0.21
CA LYS A 174 19.54 12.62 0.94
C LYS A 174 19.17 14.12 0.83
N LYS A 175 18.51 14.61 -0.23
CA LYS A 175 18.38 16.07 -0.44
C LYS A 175 16.94 16.59 -0.33
N ASN A 176 16.74 17.53 0.61
CA ASN A 176 15.60 18.44 0.78
C ASN A 176 14.21 17.84 1.06
N TRP A 177 14.02 17.27 2.26
CA TRP A 177 12.71 16.75 2.72
C TRP A 177 12.07 17.54 3.88
N ARG A 178 12.72 18.61 4.39
CA ARG A 178 12.34 19.32 5.62
C ARG A 178 10.93 19.94 5.64
N ASN A 179 10.23 19.98 4.51
CA ASN A 179 8.91 20.63 4.40
C ASN A 179 7.71 19.65 4.43
N TRP A 180 7.95 18.34 4.60
CA TRP A 180 6.90 17.31 4.50
C TRP A 180 6.76 16.41 5.75
N CYS A 181 7.50 16.68 6.82
CA CYS A 181 7.27 16.13 8.17
C CYS A 181 6.46 17.12 9.02
#